data_AF-A0A1E5A674-F1
#
_entry.id   AF-A0A1E5A674-F1
#
_cell.length_a   1.000
_cell.length_b   1.000
_cell.length_c   1.000
_cell.angle_alpha   90.00
_cell.angle_beta   90.00
_cell.angle_gamma   90.00
#
_symmetry.space_group_name_H-M   'P 1'
#
loop_
_entity.id
_entity.type
_entity.pdbx_description
1 polymer ?
#
loop_
_entity_poly.entity_id
_entity_poly.type
_entity_poly.pdbx_seq_one_letter_code
_entity_poly.pdbx_strand_id
1 'polypeptide(L)' 'MQYTLRNVPADLDKILRERARREGRSLNEVALEALRRDAGLLGEQPKRRDLSSFSGTWIEDPEIDKALADQRTIDEHMWE' A
#
# COMPACT_ATOMS: atom_id res chain seq x y z
N MET A 1 -17.00 -21.19 -11.20
CA MET A 1 -16.51 -21.28 -12.59
C MET A 1 -14.98 -21.27 -12.58
N GLN A 2 -14.31 -21.94 -13.51
CA GLN A 2 -12.84 -22.00 -13.56
C GLN A 2 -12.33 -21.40 -14.88
N TYR A 3 -11.36 -20.50 -14.77
CA TYR A 3 -10.65 -19.91 -15.90
C TYR A 3 -9.17 -20.29 -15.84
N THR A 4 -8.57 -20.51 -17.01
CA THR A 4 -7.13 -20.76 -17.15
C THR A 4 -6.53 -19.65 -17.99
N LEU A 5 -5.62 -18.87 -17.39
CA LEU A 5 -4.84 -17.87 -18.12
C LEU A 5 -3.65 -18.56 -18.80
N ARG A 6 -3.55 -18.43 -20.12
CA ARG A 6 -2.43 -18.97 -20.92
C ARG A 6 -1.49 -17.84 -21.33
N ASN A 7 -0.23 -18.19 -21.60
CA ASN A 7 0.80 -17.24 -22.04
C ASN A 7 1.00 -16.06 -21.08
N VAL A 8 0.98 -16.31 -19.78
CA VAL A 8 1.27 -15.28 -18.76
C VAL A 8 2.73 -14.85 -18.94
N PRO A 9 2.99 -13.55 -19.19
CA PRO A 9 4.34 -13.02 -19.29
C PRO A 9 5.19 -13.34 -18.05
N ALA A 10 6.48 -13.62 -18.23
CA ALA A 10 7.36 -14.06 -17.15
C ALA A 10 7.57 -13.00 -16.06
N ASP A 11 7.58 -11.73 -16.45
CA ASP A 11 7.61 -10.58 -15.55
C ASP A 11 6.34 -10.51 -14.67
N LEU A 12 5.16 -10.72 -15.26
CA LEU A 12 3.89 -10.76 -14.54
C LEU A 12 3.82 -11.95 -13.57
N ASP A 13 4.22 -13.15 -13.97
CA ASP A 13 4.26 -14.33 -13.08
C ASP A 13 5.19 -14.08 -11.87
N LYS A 14 6.38 -13.50 -12.12
CA LYS A 14 7.32 -13.13 -11.05
C LYS A 14 6.69 -12.18 -10.04
N ILE A 15 6.10 -11.08 -10.51
CA ILE A 15 5.47 -10.07 -9.63
C ILE A 15 4.33 -10.67 -8.81
N LEU A 16 3.48 -11.50 -9.43
CA LEU A 16 2.36 -12.14 -8.72
C LEU A 16 2.84 -13.13 -7.66
N ARG A 17 3.90 -13.91 -7.93
CA ARG A 17 4.49 -14.84 -6.96
C ARG A 17 5.18 -14.13 -5.80
N GLU A 18 5.92 -13.07 -6.08
CA GLU A 18 6.55 -12.24 -5.04
C GLU A 18 5.49 -11.65 -4.11
N ARG A 19 4.41 -11.12 -4.69
CA ARG A 19 3.27 -10.60 -3.93
C ARG A 19 2.59 -11.68 -3.10
N ALA A 20 2.33 -12.86 -3.67
CA ALA A 20 1.73 -13.99 -2.97
C ALA A 20 2.57 -14.46 -1.77
N ARG A 21 3.89 -14.55 -1.92
CA ARG A 21 4.81 -14.89 -0.83
C ARG A 21 4.79 -13.83 0.27
N ARG A 22 4.88 -12.56 -0.11
CA ARG A 22 4.88 -11.43 0.84
C ARG A 22 3.59 -11.37 1.66
N GLU A 23 2.45 -11.67 1.04
CA GLU A 23 1.13 -11.61 1.68
C GLU A 23 0.70 -12.93 2.33
N GLY A 24 1.48 -14.01 2.18
CA GLY A 24 1.13 -15.34 2.72
C GLY A 24 -0.12 -15.96 2.07
N ARG A 25 -0.42 -15.60 0.82
CA ARG A 25 -1.65 -15.97 0.10
C ARG A 25 -1.34 -16.87 -1.08
N SER A 26 -2.35 -17.59 -1.57
CA SER A 26 -2.19 -18.38 -2.79
C SER A 26 -2.03 -17.47 -4.01
N LEU A 27 -1.30 -17.95 -5.02
CA LEU A 27 -1.13 -17.22 -6.29
C LEU A 27 -2.47 -16.90 -6.95
N ASN A 28 -3.44 -17.82 -6.85
CA ASN A 28 -4.76 -17.66 -7.43
C ASN A 28 -5.56 -16.54 -6.76
N GLU A 29 -5.51 -16.43 -5.43
CA GLU A 29 -6.18 -15.34 -4.70
C GLU A 29 -5.62 -13.98 -5.07
N VAL A 30 -4.29 -13.87 -5.20
CA VAL A 30 -3.63 -12.63 -5.60
C VAL A 30 -3.96 -12.26 -7.05
N ALA A 31 -3.98 -13.24 -7.96
CA ALA A 31 -4.36 -13.03 -9.35
C ALA A 31 -5.83 -12.58 -9.47
N LEU A 32 -6.75 -13.23 -8.74
CA LEU A 32 -8.16 -12.84 -8.72
C LEU A 32 -8.35 -11.43 -8.13
N GLU A 33 -7.64 -11.07 -7.07
CA GLU A 33 -7.71 -9.71 -6.54
C GLU A 33 -7.20 -8.68 -7.55
N ALA A 34 -6.08 -8.95 -8.23
CA ALA A 34 -5.57 -8.05 -9.27
C ALA A 34 -6.60 -7.83 -10.39
N LEU A 35 -7.24 -8.90 -10.86
CA LEU A 35 -8.31 -8.82 -11.87
C LEU A 35 -9.54 -8.07 -11.35
N ARG A 36 -9.97 -8.32 -10.11
CA ARG A 36 -11.09 -7.60 -9.50
C ARG A 36 -10.79 -6.12 -9.33
N ARG A 37 -9.52 -5.77 -9.02
CA ARG A 37 -9.07 -4.38 -8.89
C ARG A 37 -9.19 -3.65 -10.23
N ASP A 38 -8.70 -4.26 -11.29
CA ASP A 38 -8.70 -3.69 -12.64
C ASP A 38 -10.14 -3.58 -13.20
N ALA A 39 -10.98 -4.59 -12.93
CA ALA A 39 -12.40 -4.56 -13.28
C ALA A 39 -13.25 -3.61 -12.42
N GLY A 40 -12.66 -2.84 -11.48
CA GLY A 40 -13.38 -1.92 -10.60
C GLY A 40 -14.27 -2.59 -9.55
N LEU A 41 -14.11 -3.89 -9.32
CA LEU A 41 -14.95 -4.71 -8.42
C LEU A 41 -14.50 -4.67 -6.94
N LEU A 42 -13.44 -3.93 -6.63
CA LEU A 42 -12.96 -3.70 -5.26
C LEU A 42 -13.34 -2.31 -4.72
N GLY A 43 -14.28 -1.63 -5.38
CA GLY A 43 -14.63 -0.24 -5.12
C GLY A 43 -13.72 0.72 -5.89
N GLU A 44 -14.07 2.02 -5.87
CA GLU A 44 -13.17 3.06 -6.39
C GLU A 44 -11.81 2.91 -5.69
N GLN A 45 -10.73 2.83 -6.47
CA GLN A 45 -9.39 3.06 -5.92
C GLN A 45 -9.49 4.34 -5.08
N PRO A 46 -9.08 4.34 -3.79
CA PRO A 46 -9.04 5.60 -3.06
C PRO A 46 -8.17 6.53 -3.90
N LYS A 47 -8.80 7.58 -4.46
CA LYS A 47 -8.11 8.56 -5.30
C LYS A 47 -6.86 8.93 -4.54
N ARG A 48 -5.69 8.59 -5.09
CA ARG A 48 -4.43 9.06 -4.52
C ARG A 48 -4.53 10.57 -4.50
N ARG A 49 -4.68 11.11 -3.30
CA ARG A 49 -4.83 12.54 -3.11
C ARG A 49 -3.47 13.13 -3.44
N ASP A 50 -3.42 13.96 -4.47
CA ASP A 50 -2.20 14.67 -4.80
C ASP A 50 -1.94 15.69 -3.68
N LEU A 51 -0.86 15.50 -2.95
CA LEU A 51 -0.43 16.38 -1.87
C LEU A 51 0.77 17.25 -2.28
N SER A 52 1.18 17.21 -3.56
CA SER A 52 2.32 17.98 -4.06
C SER A 52 2.19 19.48 -3.79
N SER A 53 0.95 20.01 -3.80
CA SER A 53 0.66 21.42 -3.51
C SER A 53 0.99 21.85 -2.07
N PHE A 54 1.15 20.91 -1.13
CA PHE A 54 1.51 21.20 0.25
C PHE A 54 3.02 21.06 0.51
N SER A 55 3.79 20.57 -0.47
CA SER A 55 5.23 20.44 -0.34
C SER A 55 5.88 21.83 -0.35
N GLY A 56 6.69 22.14 0.67
CA GLY A 56 7.38 23.42 0.80
C GLY A 56 6.50 24.59 1.24
N THR A 57 5.20 24.36 1.52
CA THR A 57 4.29 25.39 2.05
C THR A 57 4.20 25.36 3.57
N TRP A 58 5.22 24.80 4.24
CA TRP A 58 5.25 24.75 5.70
C TRP A 58 5.33 26.16 6.28
N ILE A 59 4.54 26.41 7.31
CA ILE A 59 4.60 27.63 8.11
C ILE A 59 5.11 27.21 9.47
N GLU A 60 6.20 27.82 9.92
CA GLU A 60 6.78 27.50 11.22
C GLU A 60 5.78 27.79 12.34
N ASP A 61 5.55 26.78 13.18
CA ASP A 61 4.61 26.84 14.30
C ASP A 61 5.25 26.19 15.54
N PRO A 62 5.59 26.99 16.57
CA PRO A 62 6.22 26.49 17.79
C PRO A 62 5.39 25.44 18.55
N GLU A 63 4.06 25.45 18.43
CA GLU A 63 3.21 24.46 19.09
C GLU A 63 3.34 23.10 18.41
N ILE A 64 3.45 23.10 17.07
CA ILE A 64 3.69 21.89 16.29
C ILE A 64 5.10 21.35 16.56
N ASP A 65 6.11 22.22 16.62
CA ASP A 65 7.48 21.78 16.93
C ASP A 65 7.57 21.09 18.28
N LYS A 66 6.90 21.64 19.29
CA LYS A 66 6.79 21.03 20.61
C LYS A 66 6.09 19.67 20.55
N ALA A 67 4.94 19.59 19.86
CA ALA A 67 4.21 18.33 19.71
C ALA A 67 5.03 17.26 18.97
N LEU A 68 5.82 17.65 17.96
CA LEU A 68 6.72 16.74 17.24
C LEU A 68 7.89 16.28 18.11
N ALA A 69 8.43 17.15 18.96
CA ALA A 69 9.48 16.78 19.91
C ALA A 69 8.96 15.75 20.93
N ASP A 70 7.77 15.97 21.48
CA ASP A 70 7.12 15.04 22.39
C ASP A 70 6.85 13.69 21.70
N GLN A 71 6.31 13.70 20.46
CA GLN A 71 6.05 12.49 19.68
C GLN A 71 7.31 11.66 19.38
N ARG A 72 8.46 12.32 19.17
CA ARG A 72 9.73 11.66 18.83
C ARG A 72 10.42 11.03 20.04
N THR A 73 9.95 11.31 21.25
CA THR A 73 10.48 10.70 22.46
C THR A 73 10.00 9.26 22.54
N ILE A 74 10.94 8.30 22.56
CA ILE A 74 10.62 6.88 22.70
C ILE A 74 10.23 6.62 24.16
N ASP A 75 9.05 6.04 24.37
CA ASP A 75 8.69 5.44 25.66
C ASP A 75 9.17 3.99 25.69
N GLU A 76 10.19 3.72 26.51
CA GLU A 76 10.80 2.40 26.64
C GLU A 76 9.81 1.33 27.12
N HIS A 77 8.77 1.72 27.88
CA HIS A 77 7.75 0.78 28.37
C HIS A 77 6.76 0.35 27.29
N MET A 78 6.68 1.05 26.17
CA MET A 78 5.82 0.68 25.03
C MET A 78 6.45 -0.38 24.12
N TRP A 79 7.71 -0.77 24.39
CA TRP A 79 8.48 -1.72 23.57
C TRP A 79 8.76 -3.06 24.29
N GLU A 80 8.23 -3.27 25.51
CA GLU A 80 8.18 -4.57 26.20
C GLU A 80 6.98 -5.42 25.75
#